data_AF-A0A959GE33-F1
#
_entry.id   AF-A0A959GE33-F1
#
_cell.length_a   1.000
_cell.length_b   1.000
_cell.length_c   1.000
_cell.angle_alpha   90.00
_cell.angle_beta   90.00
_cell.angle_gamma   90.00
#
_symmetry.space_group_name_H-M   'P 1'
#
loop_
_entity.id
_entity.type
_entity.pdbx_description
1 polymer ?
#
loop_
_entity_poly.entity_id
_entity_poly.type
_entity_poly.pdbx_seq_one_letter_code
_entity_poly.pdbx_strand_id
1 'polypeptide(L)'
;MKKIAIKYGFLMFAGFTLFFLLMHLLGHSRNFNLRIFNGVIHIGLITLAIKEYRKANPDNISNYLSGVALGMYASLIGVVGFTIFMAFYLIGDADFMHYIQNAVPIGEYLNPITASLYILVEGVAVGLIGSYLVTRLVDMNLAKDGTWGPYHK
;
A
#
# COMPACT_ATOMS: atom_id res chain seq x y z
N MET A 1 -8.21 -12.08 -10.90
CA MET A 1 -8.11 -11.37 -9.60
C MET A 1 -6.92 -11.85 -8.75
N LYS A 2 -6.94 -13.08 -8.20
CA LYS A 2 -5.92 -13.57 -7.24
C LYS A 2 -4.46 -13.37 -7.70
N LYS A 3 -4.11 -13.81 -8.92
CA LYS A 3 -2.75 -13.68 -9.47
C LYS A 3 -2.27 -12.22 -9.53
N ILE A 4 -3.15 -11.29 -9.93
CA ILE A 4 -2.85 -9.86 -10.03
C ILE A 4 -2.64 -9.29 -8.62
N ALA A 5 -3.56 -9.58 -7.69
CA ALA A 5 -3.43 -9.11 -6.30
C ALA A 5 -2.12 -9.58 -5.65
N ILE A 6 -1.76 -10.86 -5.81
CA ILE A 6 -0.51 -11.41 -5.28
C ILE A 6 0.71 -10.74 -5.91
N LYS A 7 0.76 -10.61 -7.24
CA LYS A 7 1.85 -9.95 -7.96
C LYS A 7 2.10 -8.54 -7.43
N TYR A 8 1.04 -7.71 -7.38
CA TYR A 8 1.18 -6.31 -6.96
C TYR A 8 1.36 -6.16 -5.45
N GLY A 9 0.82 -7.07 -4.64
CA GLY A 9 1.07 -7.10 -3.21
C GLY A 9 2.52 -7.42 -2.87
N PHE A 10 3.14 -8.38 -3.54
CA PHE A 10 4.57 -8.65 -3.38
C PHE A 10 5.45 -7.50 -3.87
N LEU A 11 5.10 -6.85 -4.99
CA LEU A 11 5.79 -5.64 -5.44
C LEU A 11 5.67 -4.50 -4.42
N MET A 12 4.53 -4.39 -3.74
CA MET A 12 4.30 -3.38 -2.71
C MET A 12 5.12 -3.67 -1.46
N PHE A 13 5.12 -4.90 -0.99
CA PHE A 13 6.00 -5.35 0.10
C PHE A 13 7.47 -5.07 -0.21
N ALA A 14 7.92 -5.47 -1.41
CA ALA A 14 9.31 -5.24 -1.85
C ALA A 14 9.61 -3.74 -1.95
N GLY A 15 8.68 -2.94 -2.48
CA GLY A 15 8.81 -1.49 -2.58
C GLY A 15 8.96 -0.81 -1.22
N PHE A 16 8.08 -1.12 -0.26
CA PHE A 16 8.18 -0.58 1.10
C PHE A 16 9.47 -1.00 1.80
N THR A 17 9.82 -2.29 1.74
CA THR A 17 11.02 -2.83 2.37
C THR A 17 12.29 -2.21 1.78
N LEU A 18 12.41 -2.19 0.46
CA LEU A 18 13.57 -1.62 -0.22
C LEU A 18 13.69 -0.13 0.06
N PHE A 19 12.58 0.62 -0.03
CA PHE A 19 12.58 2.04 0.29
C PHE A 19 13.03 2.29 1.73
N PHE A 20 12.46 1.56 2.70
CA PHE A 20 12.86 1.65 4.10
C PHE A 20 14.35 1.36 4.31
N LEU A 21 14.87 0.26 3.74
CA LEU A 21 16.28 -0.12 3.88
C LEU A 21 17.22 0.92 3.27
N LEU A 22 16.92 1.44 2.09
CA LEU A 22 17.69 2.51 1.47
C LEU A 22 17.71 3.76 2.34
N MET A 23 16.55 4.15 2.84
CA MET A 23 16.38 5.29 3.72
C MET A 23 17.15 5.14 5.03
N HIS A 24 17.13 3.93 5.59
CA HIS A 24 17.88 3.63 6.80
C HIS A 24 19.39 3.63 6.55
N LEU A 25 19.87 2.99 5.48
CA LEU A 25 21.28 2.95 5.11
C LEU A 25 21.87 4.35 4.86
N LEU A 26 21.08 5.23 4.24
CA LEU A 26 21.47 6.61 3.98
C LEU A 26 21.31 7.53 5.21
N GLY A 27 20.88 7.02 6.36
CA GLY A 27 20.67 7.81 7.58
C GLY A 27 19.42 8.71 7.57
N HIS A 28 18.55 8.56 6.59
CA HIS A 28 17.35 9.39 6.41
C HIS A 28 16.08 8.77 7.04
N SER A 29 16.17 7.61 7.68
CA SER A 29 15.05 6.95 8.38
C SER A 29 14.38 7.80 9.47
N ARG A 30 15.11 8.82 9.95
CA ARG A 30 14.68 9.81 10.95
C ARG A 30 13.84 10.96 10.37
N ASN A 31 13.76 11.09 9.04
CA ASN A 31 12.98 12.13 8.39
C ASN A 31 11.56 11.64 8.07
N PHE A 32 10.59 12.02 8.91
CA PHE A 32 9.20 11.61 8.78
C PHE A 32 8.55 12.05 7.45
N ASN A 33 8.98 13.17 6.87
CA ASN A 33 8.40 13.67 5.62
C ASN A 33 8.61 12.69 4.45
N LEU A 34 9.70 11.93 4.48
CA LEU A 34 10.03 10.97 3.43
C LEU A 34 9.15 9.71 3.49
N ARG A 35 8.36 9.54 4.57
CA ARG A 35 7.36 8.45 4.64
C ARG A 35 6.20 8.66 3.67
N ILE A 36 5.98 9.88 3.16
CA ILE A 36 4.96 10.14 2.13
C ILE A 36 5.16 9.28 0.88
N PHE A 37 6.40 8.91 0.57
CA PHE A 37 6.73 8.02 -0.54
C PHE A 37 6.18 6.61 -0.37
N ASN A 38 5.95 6.13 0.87
CA ASN A 38 5.20 4.89 1.08
C ASN A 38 3.78 5.04 0.53
N GLY A 39 3.10 6.16 0.80
CA GLY A 39 1.79 6.45 0.22
C GLY A 39 1.82 6.48 -1.32
N VAL A 40 2.87 7.04 -1.91
CA VAL A 40 3.05 7.06 -3.38
C VAL A 40 3.22 5.65 -3.95
N ILE A 41 4.08 4.82 -3.34
CA ILE A 41 4.27 3.41 -3.74
C ILE A 41 2.94 2.65 -3.61
N HIS A 42 2.24 2.86 -2.50
CA HIS A 42 0.98 2.19 -2.18
C HIS A 42 -0.10 2.48 -3.23
N ILE A 43 -0.41 3.76 -3.44
CA ILE A 43 -1.43 4.21 -4.38
C ILE A 43 -1.02 3.91 -5.83
N GLY A 44 0.26 4.06 -6.17
CA GLY A 44 0.80 3.72 -7.48
C GLY A 44 0.57 2.25 -7.83
N LEU A 45 0.90 1.33 -6.92
CA LEU A 45 0.74 -0.10 -7.17
C LEU A 45 -0.73 -0.56 -7.14
N ILE A 46 -1.58 0.03 -6.28
CA ILE A 46 -3.04 -0.19 -6.36
C ILE A 46 -3.57 0.24 -7.73
N THR A 47 -3.12 1.39 -8.23
CA THR A 47 -3.53 1.90 -9.56
C THR A 47 -3.12 0.96 -10.68
N LEU A 48 -1.88 0.45 -10.66
CA LEU A 48 -1.41 -0.50 -11.66
C LEU A 48 -2.17 -1.84 -11.58
N ALA A 49 -2.43 -2.33 -10.37
CA ALA A 49 -3.22 -3.56 -10.15
C ALA A 49 -4.63 -3.45 -10.73
N ILE A 50 -5.35 -2.36 -10.43
CA ILE A 50 -6.71 -2.13 -10.91
C ILE A 50 -6.71 -1.97 -12.43
N LYS A 51 -5.79 -1.17 -13.00
CA LYS A 51 -5.67 -1.02 -14.46
C LYS A 51 -5.41 -2.35 -15.16
N GLU A 52 -4.49 -3.18 -14.65
CA GLU A 52 -4.23 -4.51 -15.20
C GLU A 52 -5.47 -5.41 -15.11
N TYR A 53 -6.21 -5.36 -14.00
CA TYR A 53 -7.42 -6.14 -13.83
C TYR A 53 -8.56 -5.72 -14.76
N ARG A 54 -8.78 -4.41 -14.96
CA ARG A 54 -9.78 -3.89 -15.90
C ARG A 54 -9.45 -4.27 -17.34
N LYS A 55 -8.17 -4.19 -17.74
CA LYS A 55 -7.72 -4.64 -19.07
C LYS A 55 -7.94 -6.13 -19.28
N ALA A 56 -7.67 -6.95 -18.27
CA ALA A 56 -7.84 -8.40 -18.35
C ALA A 56 -9.30 -8.86 -18.20
N ASN A 57 -10.19 -8.02 -17.68
CA ASN A 57 -11.59 -8.35 -17.40
C ASN A 57 -12.52 -7.15 -17.69
N PRO A 58 -12.70 -6.78 -18.98
CA PRO A 58 -13.46 -5.59 -19.35
C PRO A 58 -14.92 -5.60 -18.86
N ASP A 59 -15.54 -6.78 -18.80
CA ASP A 59 -16.93 -6.93 -18.33
C ASP A 59 -17.13 -6.52 -16.86
N ASN A 60 -16.05 -6.48 -16.07
CA ASN A 60 -16.09 -6.12 -14.66
C ASN A 60 -15.93 -4.61 -14.39
N ILE A 61 -15.81 -3.76 -15.41
CA ILE A 61 -15.67 -2.31 -15.23
C ILE A 61 -16.91 -1.71 -14.54
N SER A 62 -18.12 -2.23 -14.82
CA SER A 62 -19.36 -1.85 -14.12
C SER A 62 -19.34 -2.19 -12.62
N ASN A 63 -18.57 -3.20 -12.24
CA ASN A 63 -18.52 -3.73 -10.90
C ASN A 63 -17.36 -3.08 -10.12
N TYR A 64 -17.62 -1.91 -9.53
CA TYR A 64 -16.61 -1.20 -8.73
C TYR A 64 -16.12 -2.04 -7.54
N LEU A 65 -16.99 -2.83 -6.89
CA LEU A 65 -16.61 -3.65 -5.74
C LEU A 65 -15.47 -4.63 -6.08
N SER A 66 -15.45 -5.15 -7.31
CA SER A 66 -14.37 -6.04 -7.76
C SER A 66 -13.00 -5.34 -7.83
N GLY A 67 -12.96 -4.06 -8.21
CA GLY A 67 -11.74 -3.25 -8.23
C GLY A 67 -11.28 -2.91 -6.82
N VAL A 68 -12.21 -2.52 -5.94
CA VAL A 68 -11.93 -2.24 -4.53
C VAL A 68 -11.39 -3.48 -3.82
N ALA A 69 -12.04 -4.63 -4.00
CA ALA A 69 -11.60 -5.89 -3.42
C ALA A 69 -10.18 -6.27 -3.91
N LEU A 70 -9.91 -6.17 -5.21
CA LEU A 70 -8.58 -6.44 -5.75
C LEU A 70 -7.52 -5.52 -5.13
N GLY A 71 -7.76 -4.20 -5.11
CA GLY A 71 -6.83 -3.22 -4.54
C GLY A 71 -6.57 -3.51 -3.06
N MET A 72 -7.62 -3.84 -2.32
CA MET A 72 -7.53 -4.17 -0.90
C MET A 72 -6.74 -5.46 -0.67
N TYR A 73 -6.96 -6.51 -1.46
CA TYR A 73 -6.18 -7.74 -1.36
C TYR A 73 -4.69 -7.52 -1.68
N ALA A 74 -4.38 -6.75 -2.73
CA ALA A 74 -2.99 -6.41 -3.05
C ALA A 74 -2.35 -5.61 -1.90
N SER A 75 -3.07 -4.62 -1.37
CA SER A 75 -2.66 -3.82 -0.23
C SER A 75 -2.37 -4.66 1.01
N LEU A 76 -3.29 -5.55 1.40
CA LEU A 76 -3.12 -6.39 2.58
C LEU A 76 -1.87 -7.27 2.48
N ILE A 77 -1.62 -7.89 1.32
CA ILE A 77 -0.41 -8.69 1.11
C ILE A 77 0.85 -7.84 1.31
N GLY A 78 0.88 -6.64 0.73
CA GLY A 78 2.01 -5.72 0.85
C GLY A 78 2.24 -5.22 2.28
N VAL A 79 1.17 -4.70 2.90
CA VAL A 79 1.21 -4.10 4.24
C VAL A 79 1.48 -5.15 5.32
N VAL A 80 0.86 -6.34 5.27
CA VAL A 80 1.11 -7.40 6.25
C VAL A 80 2.55 -7.89 6.15
N GLY A 81 3.05 -8.11 4.92
CA GLY A 81 4.45 -8.49 4.71
C GLY A 81 5.41 -7.45 5.28
N PHE A 82 5.16 -6.17 5.01
CA PHE A 82 6.00 -5.09 5.50
C PHE A 82 5.91 -4.91 7.03
N THR A 83 4.72 -5.09 7.61
CA THR A 83 4.50 -5.07 9.06
C THR A 83 5.33 -6.15 9.75
N ILE A 84 5.30 -7.37 9.23
CA ILE A 84 6.09 -8.50 9.78
C ILE A 84 7.58 -8.19 9.68
N PHE A 85 8.04 -7.70 8.53
CA PHE A 85 9.42 -7.27 8.35
C PHE A 85 9.82 -6.19 9.38
N MET A 86 9.01 -5.15 9.55
CA MET A 86 9.27 -4.06 10.50
C MET A 86 9.33 -4.56 11.94
N ALA A 87 8.48 -5.51 12.32
CA ALA A 87 8.50 -6.10 13.66
C ALA A 87 9.85 -6.77 13.94
N PHE A 88 10.33 -7.60 13.01
CA PHE A 88 11.65 -8.23 13.16
C PHE A 88 12.79 -7.22 13.09
N TYR A 89 12.69 -6.22 12.21
CA TYR A 89 13.70 -5.17 12.09
C TYR A 89 13.86 -4.40 13.41
N LEU A 90 12.75 -3.97 14.01
CA LEU A 90 12.76 -3.21 15.26
C LEU A 90 13.17 -4.05 16.48
N ILE A 91 13.02 -5.37 16.43
CA ILE A 91 13.59 -6.27 17.43
C ILE A 91 15.13 -6.31 17.31
N GLY A 92 15.66 -6.29 16.08
CA GLY A 92 17.10 -6.35 15.83
C GLY A 92 17.84 -5.02 16.01
N ASP A 93 17.13 -3.89 15.95
CA ASP A 93 17.70 -2.54 16.00
C ASP A 93 17.07 -1.73 17.16
N ALA A 94 17.60 -1.96 18.37
CA ALA A 94 17.13 -1.30 19.58
C ALA A 94 17.36 0.22 19.55
N ASP A 95 18.45 0.69 18.94
CA ASP A 95 18.76 2.12 18.82
C ASP A 95 17.72 2.84 17.98
N PHE A 96 17.32 2.25 16.84
CA PHE A 96 16.27 2.83 16.01
C PHE A 96 14.90 2.76 16.70
N MET A 97 14.61 1.71 17.46
CA MET A 97 13.39 1.63 18.26
C MET A 97 13.35 2.73 19.33
N HIS A 98 14.44 2.95 20.08
CA HIS A 98 14.53 4.04 21.06
C HIS A 98 14.39 5.41 20.40
N TYR A 99 14.96 5.60 19.20
CA TYR A 99 14.74 6.82 18.44
C TYR A 99 13.24 7.05 18.15
N ILE A 100 12.50 6.02 17.71
CA ILE A 100 11.06 6.13 17.46
C ILE A 100 10.30 6.50 18.74
N GLN A 101 10.62 5.87 19.87
CA GLN A 101 9.98 6.18 21.15
C GLN A 101 10.19 7.64 21.57
N ASN A 102 11.38 8.19 21.35
CA ASN A 102 11.67 9.58 21.69
C ASN A 102 11.08 10.59 20.70
N ALA A 103 10.84 10.17 19.45
CA ALA A 103 10.38 11.06 18.39
C ALA A 103 8.85 11.21 18.29
N VAL A 104 8.07 10.33 18.93
CA VAL A 104 6.61 10.28 18.79
C VAL A 104 5.95 10.50 20.17
N PRO A 105 4.89 11.32 20.29
CA PRO A 105 4.23 11.60 21.58
C PRO A 105 3.73 10.38 22.35
N ILE A 106 3.36 9.31 21.64
CA ILE A 106 2.87 8.05 22.23
C ILE A 106 3.99 7.01 22.44
N GLY A 107 5.25 7.45 22.36
CA GLY A 107 6.42 6.58 22.31
C GLY A 107 6.61 5.65 23.51
N GLU A 108 6.15 6.05 24.70
CA GLU A 108 6.20 5.21 25.90
C GLU A 108 5.38 3.92 25.79
N TYR A 109 4.37 3.89 24.90
CA TYR A 109 3.55 2.72 24.61
C TYR A 109 4.05 1.93 23.38
N LEU A 110 5.12 2.40 22.73
CA LEU A 110 5.68 1.76 21.55
C LEU A 110 6.76 0.76 21.93
N ASN A 111 6.58 -0.48 21.48
CA ASN A 111 7.58 -1.52 21.40
C ASN A 111 7.63 -2.02 19.94
N PRO A 112 8.57 -2.91 19.57
CA PRO A 112 8.67 -3.37 18.18
C PRO A 112 7.37 -3.91 17.59
N ILE A 113 6.54 -4.58 18.41
CA ILE A 113 5.25 -5.14 18.00
C ILE A 113 4.21 -4.04 17.84
N THR A 114 4.00 -3.19 18.86
CA THR A 114 2.97 -2.16 18.81
C THR A 114 3.28 -1.09 17.77
N ALA A 115 4.54 -0.69 17.60
CA ALA A 115 4.97 0.21 16.53
C ALA A 115 4.68 -0.37 15.14
N SER A 116 4.89 -1.66 14.94
CA SER A 116 4.57 -2.33 13.68
C SER A 116 3.06 -2.44 13.47
N LEU A 117 2.27 -2.69 14.51
CA LEU A 117 0.81 -2.69 14.42
C LEU A 117 0.23 -1.33 14.01
N TYR A 118 0.85 -0.21 14.43
CA TYR A 118 0.46 1.11 13.93
C TYR A 118 0.62 1.20 12.40
N ILE A 119 1.75 0.72 11.87
CA ILE A 119 1.99 0.67 10.42
C ILE A 119 0.91 -0.18 9.72
N LEU A 120 0.53 -1.32 10.32
CA LEU A 120 -0.53 -2.17 9.78
C LEU A 120 -1.87 -1.44 9.71
N VAL A 121 -2.28 -0.77 10.79
CA VAL A 121 -3.55 -0.04 10.86
C VAL A 121 -3.57 1.09 9.82
N GLU A 122 -2.52 1.89 9.75
CA GLU A 122 -2.38 2.95 8.75
C GLU A 122 -2.44 2.39 7.33
N GLY A 123 -1.68 1.33 7.05
CA GLY A 123 -1.66 0.70 5.74
C GLY A 123 -2.99 0.07 5.34
N VAL A 124 -3.74 -0.50 6.29
CA VAL A 124 -5.10 -1.02 6.05
C VAL A 124 -6.06 0.11 5.70
N ALA A 125 -6.01 1.22 6.44
CA ALA A 125 -6.85 2.39 6.18
C ALA A 125 -6.57 3.00 4.80
N VAL A 126 -5.28 3.24 4.49
CA VAL A 126 -4.84 3.73 3.17
C VAL A 126 -5.21 2.75 2.06
N GLY A 127 -5.07 1.44 2.31
CA GLY A 127 -5.45 0.39 1.38
C GLY A 127 -6.93 0.44 1.02
N LEU A 128 -7.80 0.56 2.02
CA LEU A 128 -9.26 0.59 1.81
C LEU A 128 -9.69 1.87 1.07
N ILE A 129 -9.29 3.04 1.59
CA ILE A 129 -9.63 4.34 1.01
C ILE A 129 -9.04 4.48 -0.39
N GLY A 130 -7.76 4.13 -0.55
CA GLY A 130 -7.04 4.19 -1.82
C GLY A 130 -7.66 3.27 -2.86
N SER A 131 -8.01 2.03 -2.50
CA SER A 131 -8.65 1.09 -3.43
C SER A 131 -10.01 1.61 -3.92
N TYR A 132 -10.79 2.21 -3.03
CA TYR A 132 -12.06 2.85 -3.41
C TYR A 132 -11.85 4.01 -4.39
N LEU A 133 -11.04 4.99 -4.02
CA LEU A 133 -10.82 6.20 -4.81
C LEU A 133 -10.20 5.87 -6.18
N VAL A 134 -9.17 5.03 -6.20
CA VAL A 134 -8.48 4.65 -7.43
C VAL A 134 -9.39 3.87 -8.36
N THR A 135 -10.21 2.94 -7.84
CA THR A 135 -11.19 2.23 -8.67
C THR A 135 -12.13 3.21 -9.35
N ARG A 136 -12.68 4.16 -8.60
CA ARG A 136 -13.57 5.20 -9.16
C ARG A 136 -12.89 6.02 -10.24
N LEU A 137 -11.66 6.49 -9.98
CA LEU A 137 -10.90 7.29 -10.95
C LEU A 137 -10.57 6.49 -12.22
N VAL A 138 -10.14 5.24 -12.09
CA VAL A 138 -9.82 4.38 -13.24
C VAL A 138 -11.07 4.09 -14.06
N ASP A 139 -12.17 3.69 -13.42
CA ASP A 139 -13.42 3.36 -14.11
C ASP A 139 -14.01 4.60 -14.81
N MET A 140 -13.94 5.79 -14.18
CA MET A 140 -14.34 7.06 -14.81
C MET A 140 -13.50 7.41 -16.04
N ASN A 141 -12.19 7.20 -16.01
CA ASN A 141 -11.32 7.49 -17.15
C ASN A 141 -11.60 6.53 -18.31
N LEU A 142 -11.80 5.23 -18.03
CA LEU A 142 -12.16 4.25 -19.07
C LEU A 142 -13.49 4.59 -19.76
N ALA A 143 -14.45 5.11 -19.00
CA ALA A 143 -15.73 5.57 -19.55
C ALA A 143 -15.58 6.83 -20.43
N LYS A 144 -14.71 7.78 -20.04
CA LYS A 144 -14.44 9.01 -20.82
C LYS A 144 -13.72 8.73 -22.13
N ASP A 145 -12.73 7.84 -22.11
CA ASP A 145 -11.91 7.51 -23.28
C ASP A 145 -12.69 6.71 -24.33
N GLY A 146 -14.00 6.51 -24.13
CA GLY A 146 -14.83 5.70 -24.99
C GLY A 146 -14.35 4.26 -25.04
N THR A 147 -13.62 3.78 -24.03
CA THR A 147 -13.13 2.39 -23.97
C THR A 147 -14.13 1.46 -23.27
N TRP A 148 -15.19 2.01 -22.66
CA TRP A 148 -16.28 1.24 -22.05
C TRP A 148 -17.58 2.06 -21.83
N GLY A 149 -18.76 1.48 -22.11
CA GLY A 149 -20.10 2.10 -21.95
C GLY A 149 -21.18 1.53 -22.91
N PRO A 150 -22.50 1.65 -22.62
CA PRO A 150 -23.59 1.11 -23.47
C PRO A 150 -23.73 1.78 -24.85
N TYR A 151 -22.91 2.78 -25.15
CA TYR A 151 -22.89 3.52 -26.41
C TYR A 151 -21.75 3.08 -27.34
N HIS A 152 -21.10 1.95 -27.04
CA HIS A 152 -20.25 1.25 -28.01
C HIS A 152 -21.13 0.68 -29.13
N LYS A 153 -21.23 1.42 -30.23
CA LYS A 153 -21.62 0.92 -31.55
C LYS A 153 -20.37 0.72 -32.39
#